data_AF-A0A436WZV0-F1
#
_entry.id   AF-A0A436WZV0-F1
#
_cell.length_a   1.000
_cell.length_b   1.000
_cell.length_c   1.000
_cell.angle_alpha   90.00
_cell.angle_beta   90.00
_cell.angle_gamma   90.00
#
_symmetry.space_group_name_H-M   'P 1'
#
loop_
_entity.id
_entity.type
_entity.pdbx_description
1 polymer ?
#
loop_
_entity_poly.entity_id
_entity_poly.type
_entity_poly.pdbx_seq_one_letter_code
_entity_poly.pdbx_strand_id
1 'polypeptide(L)'
;MAEKAFPTGAVLSVVVDVLVSENHMQGIYEVLGWMTGESLYTHQLPRVGREATPVILALHPELEAAVAEAEQVNGDNWREWLATWKARYGETITVPLLTIEQHERIDPVSELAEMVPPEKLMIVEVK
;
A
#
# COMPACT_ATOMS: atom_id res chain seq x y z
N MET A 1 11.29 -2.06 -16.69
CA MET A 1 10.38 -2.82 -15.81
C MET A 1 8.95 -2.44 -16.19
N ALA A 2 7.95 -3.31 -15.98
CA ALA A 2 6.56 -2.94 -16.30
C ALA A 2 6.05 -1.94 -15.25
N GLU A 3 5.32 -0.92 -15.72
CA GLU A 3 4.71 0.12 -14.88
C GLU A 3 3.21 0.20 -15.20
N LYS A 4 2.42 0.62 -14.21
CA LYS A 4 0.97 0.81 -14.38
C LYS A 4 0.50 2.02 -13.57
N ALA A 5 -0.38 2.80 -14.16
CA ALA A 5 -1.00 3.96 -13.52
C ALA A 5 -2.16 3.53 -12.60
N PHE A 6 -2.22 4.13 -11.41
CA PHE A 6 -3.29 3.97 -10.43
C PHE A 6 -3.80 5.33 -9.96
N PRO A 7 -5.03 5.44 -9.44
CA PRO A 7 -5.53 6.68 -8.87
C PRO A 7 -4.58 7.26 -7.83
N THR A 8 -4.34 8.57 -7.88
CA THR A 8 -3.40 9.27 -6.96
C THR A 8 -3.71 9.00 -5.50
N GLY A 9 -4.98 8.97 -5.10
CA GLY A 9 -5.37 8.65 -3.73
C GLY A 9 -5.02 7.22 -3.28
N ALA A 10 -5.03 6.26 -4.21
CA ALA A 10 -4.65 4.88 -3.91
C ALA A 10 -3.14 4.77 -3.66
N VAL A 11 -2.33 5.40 -4.52
CA VAL A 11 -0.87 5.41 -4.37
C VAL A 11 -0.44 6.20 -3.13
N LEU A 12 -1.04 7.36 -2.87
CA LEU A 12 -0.78 8.13 -1.66
C LEU A 12 -1.15 7.35 -0.40
N SER A 13 -2.25 6.58 -0.41
CA SER A 13 -2.62 5.76 0.75
C SER A 13 -1.57 4.71 1.11
N VAL A 14 -0.81 4.22 0.11
CA VAL A 14 0.33 3.32 0.34
C VAL A 14 1.52 4.09 0.90
N VAL A 15 1.89 5.20 0.24
CA VAL A 15 3.10 5.96 0.56
C VAL A 15 3.05 6.62 1.93
N VAL A 16 1.89 7.17 2.31
CA VAL A 16 1.75 7.95 3.54
C VAL A 16 1.17 7.17 4.71
N ASP A 17 0.79 5.91 4.50
CA ASP A 17 0.13 5.05 5.51
C ASP A 17 -1.14 5.68 6.13
N VAL A 18 -1.85 6.51 5.35
CA VAL A 18 -3.13 7.15 5.72
C VAL A 18 -4.15 6.88 4.63
N LEU A 19 -5.33 6.37 5.00
CA LEU A 19 -6.37 6.02 4.03
C LEU A 19 -7.02 7.27 3.41
N VAL A 20 -6.48 7.71 2.27
CA VAL A 20 -6.97 8.84 1.46
C VAL A 20 -7.54 8.40 0.11
N SER A 21 -7.52 7.10 -0.17
CA SER A 21 -8.06 6.52 -1.40
C SER A 21 -9.57 6.70 -1.47
N GLU A 22 -10.05 7.26 -2.58
CA GLU A 22 -11.48 7.35 -2.88
C GLU A 22 -12.12 5.97 -3.08
N ASN A 23 -11.32 4.98 -3.49
CA ASN A 23 -11.73 3.57 -3.55
C ASN A 23 -11.44 2.82 -2.24
N HIS A 24 -11.26 3.55 -1.13
CA HIS A 24 -10.98 3.00 0.19
C HIS A 24 -9.84 1.94 0.16
N MET A 25 -9.97 0.88 0.96
CA MET A 25 -9.01 -0.22 1.04
C MET A 25 -8.78 -0.91 -0.31
N GLN A 26 -9.79 -0.96 -1.18
CA GLN A 26 -9.69 -1.62 -2.48
C GLN A 26 -8.56 -1.01 -3.34
N GLY A 27 -8.38 0.31 -3.29
CA GLY A 27 -7.27 0.97 -3.99
C GLY A 27 -5.90 0.52 -3.49
N ILE A 28 -5.76 0.24 -2.18
CA ILE A 28 -4.51 -0.24 -1.58
C ILE A 28 -4.22 -1.67 -2.07
N TYR A 29 -5.22 -2.55 -2.07
CA TYR A 29 -5.09 -3.91 -2.62
C TYR A 29 -4.70 -3.90 -4.09
N GLU A 30 -5.28 -3.02 -4.89
CA GLU A 30 -5.00 -2.90 -6.33
C GLU A 30 -3.57 -2.45 -6.60
N VAL A 31 -3.09 -1.43 -5.88
CA VAL A 31 -1.71 -0.93 -6.00
C VAL A 31 -0.72 -1.99 -5.52
N LEU A 32 -0.85 -2.45 -4.27
CA LEU A 32 0.13 -3.38 -3.70
C LEU A 32 0.10 -4.74 -4.40
N GLY A 33 -1.09 -5.26 -4.73
CA GLY A 33 -1.22 -6.52 -5.46
C GLY A 33 -0.66 -6.44 -6.88
N TRP A 34 -0.72 -5.28 -7.54
CA TRP A 34 0.01 -5.09 -8.80
C TRP A 34 1.51 -5.10 -8.56
N MET A 35 2.00 -4.28 -7.61
CA MET A 35 3.43 -4.14 -7.36
C MET A 35 4.08 -5.48 -6.98
N THR A 36 3.40 -6.34 -6.23
CA THR A 36 3.92 -7.67 -5.84
C THR A 36 3.58 -8.79 -6.82
N GLY A 37 2.54 -8.62 -7.63
CA GLY A 37 1.96 -9.71 -8.42
C GLY A 37 1.15 -10.71 -7.58
N GLU A 38 0.69 -10.32 -6.39
CA GLU A 38 0.02 -11.21 -5.43
C GLU A 38 -1.43 -10.80 -5.13
N SER A 39 -2.21 -11.76 -4.63
CA SER A 39 -3.51 -11.49 -3.99
C SER A 39 -3.30 -11.43 -2.48
N LEU A 40 -3.17 -10.21 -1.96
CA LEU A 40 -2.80 -9.94 -0.57
C LEU A 40 -3.99 -10.03 0.39
N TYR A 41 -3.72 -10.41 1.64
CA TYR A 41 -4.65 -10.30 2.76
C TYR A 41 -4.40 -9.01 3.58
N THR A 42 -5.41 -8.54 4.31
CA THR A 42 -5.35 -7.25 5.04
C THR A 42 -4.15 -7.15 5.98
N HIS A 43 -3.81 -8.25 6.68
CA HIS A 43 -2.71 -8.26 7.65
C HIS A 43 -1.32 -8.16 7.01
N GLN A 44 -1.21 -8.46 5.71
CA GLN A 44 0.06 -8.37 4.97
C GLN A 44 0.32 -6.95 4.46
N LEU A 45 -0.73 -6.14 4.26
CA LEU A 45 -0.63 -4.80 3.66
C LEU A 45 0.38 -3.88 4.38
N PRO A 46 0.50 -3.86 5.73
CA PRO A 46 1.48 -2.99 6.39
C PRO A 46 2.93 -3.34 6.05
N ARG A 47 3.28 -4.63 5.96
CA ARG A 47 4.63 -5.06 5.58
C ARG A 47 4.89 -4.73 4.11
N VAL A 48 3.97 -5.14 3.23
CA VAL A 48 4.10 -4.91 1.79
C VAL A 48 4.13 -3.41 1.46
N GLY A 49 3.38 -2.59 2.19
CA GLY A 49 3.43 -1.13 2.09
C GLY A 49 4.79 -0.56 2.45
N ARG A 50 5.46 -1.06 3.50
CA ARG A 50 6.83 -0.67 3.86
C ARG A 50 7.86 -1.06 2.80
N GLU A 51 7.66 -2.19 2.11
CA GLU A 51 8.51 -2.62 0.98
C GLU A 51 8.28 -1.75 -0.26
N ALA A 52 7.02 -1.44 -0.57
CA ALA A 52 6.62 -0.67 -1.75
C ALA A 52 6.99 0.81 -1.66
N THR A 53 6.82 1.43 -0.49
CA THR A 53 7.00 2.88 -0.28
C THR A 53 8.36 3.40 -0.78
N PRO A 54 9.52 2.85 -0.39
CA PRO A 54 10.81 3.36 -0.86
C PRO A 54 10.98 3.22 -2.39
N VAL A 55 10.35 2.23 -3.01
CA VAL A 55 10.37 2.05 -4.47
C VAL A 55 9.53 3.10 -5.18
N ILE A 56 8.35 3.43 -4.63
CA ILE A 56 7.49 4.50 -5.15
C ILE A 56 8.19 5.86 -4.99
N LEU A 57 8.79 6.14 -3.84
CA LEU A 57 9.50 7.39 -3.57
C LEU A 57 10.75 7.56 -4.45
N ALA A 58 11.46 6.47 -4.75
CA ALA A 58 12.58 6.50 -5.69
C ALA A 58 12.14 6.87 -7.12
N LEU A 59 10.92 6.48 -7.52
CA LEU A 59 10.36 6.83 -8.82
C LEU A 59 9.76 8.25 -8.83
N HIS A 60 9.18 8.67 -7.70
CA HIS A 60 8.45 9.94 -7.53
C HIS A 60 8.93 10.70 -6.27
N PRO A 61 10.15 11.27 -6.28
CA PRO A 61 10.75 11.88 -5.09
C PRO A 61 9.95 13.03 -4.48
N GLU A 62 9.14 13.73 -5.28
CA GLU A 62 8.24 14.79 -4.84
C GLU A 62 7.18 14.33 -3.82
N LEU A 63 6.88 13.04 -3.76
CA LEU A 63 5.93 12.47 -2.79
C LEU A 63 6.51 12.42 -1.37
N GLU A 64 7.81 12.63 -1.16
CA GLU A 64 8.40 12.82 0.18
C GLU A 64 7.72 13.96 0.95
N ALA A 65 7.33 15.02 0.25
CA ALA A 65 6.57 16.11 0.87
C ALA A 65 5.18 15.65 1.34
N ALA A 66 4.57 14.67 0.67
CA ALA A 66 3.29 14.09 1.10
C ALA A 66 3.45 13.34 2.42
N VAL A 67 4.55 12.59 2.58
CA VAL A 67 4.89 11.87 3.82
C VAL A 67 5.05 12.86 4.98
N ALA A 68 5.75 13.97 4.77
CA ALA A 68 5.93 15.00 5.79
C ALA A 68 4.61 15.69 6.20
N GLU A 69 3.67 15.85 5.27
CA GLU A 69 2.35 16.45 5.52
C GLU A 69 1.35 15.47 6.16
N ALA A 70 1.58 14.16 6.04
CA ALA A 70 0.61 13.11 6.37
C ALA A 70 0.16 13.11 7.83
N GLU A 71 1.03 13.51 8.77
CA GLU A 71 0.70 13.56 10.20
C GLU A 71 -0.51 14.45 10.53
N GLN A 72 -0.80 15.44 9.67
CA GLN A 72 -1.91 16.37 9.85
C GLN A 72 -3.20 15.91 9.15
N VAL A 73 -3.12 14.84 8.34
CA VAL A 73 -4.25 14.33 7.56
C VAL A 73 -5.17 13.51 8.47
N ASN A 74 -6.48 13.79 8.38
CA ASN A 74 -7.51 13.17 9.20
C ASN A 74 -8.85 13.10 8.44
N GLY A 75 -9.87 12.57 9.11
CA GLY A 75 -11.20 12.36 8.51
C GLY A 75 -11.88 13.62 7.97
N ASP A 76 -11.53 14.80 8.50
CA ASP A 76 -12.17 16.06 8.13
C ASP A 76 -11.48 16.73 6.93
N ASN A 77 -10.17 16.56 6.76
CA ASN A 77 -9.37 17.31 5.78
C ASN A 77 -8.81 16.47 4.61
N TRP A 78 -8.90 15.14 4.66
CA TRP A 78 -8.21 14.29 3.67
C TRP A 78 -8.62 14.55 2.22
N ARG A 79 -9.87 14.97 1.97
CA ARG A 79 -10.36 15.27 0.62
C ARG A 79 -9.72 16.51 0.02
N GLU A 80 -9.60 17.57 0.82
CA GLU A 80 -8.96 18.82 0.41
C GLU A 80 -7.45 18.63 0.23
N TRP A 81 -6.85 17.87 1.15
CA TRP A 81 -5.46 17.46 1.03
C TRP A 81 -5.21 16.64 -0.25
N LEU A 82 -6.04 15.62 -0.52
CA LEU A 82 -5.93 14.82 -1.75
C LEU A 82 -6.12 15.67 -3.01
N ALA A 83 -7.08 16.61 -3.01
CA ALA A 83 -7.30 17.50 -4.13
C ALA A 83 -6.06 18.36 -4.45
N THR A 84 -5.32 18.79 -3.42
CA THR A 84 -4.05 19.50 -3.58
C THR A 84 -3.01 18.65 -4.31
N TRP A 85 -2.88 17.38 -3.92
CA TRP A 85 -1.96 16.45 -4.57
C TRP A 85 -2.39 16.07 -5.99
N LYS A 86 -3.68 15.86 -6.23
CA LYS A 86 -4.21 15.65 -7.58
C LYS A 86 -3.99 16.85 -8.50
N ALA A 87 -4.14 18.06 -7.99
CA ALA A 87 -3.85 19.27 -8.77
C ALA A 87 -2.35 19.39 -9.13
N ARG A 88 -1.47 18.93 -8.24
CA ARG A 88 -0.01 18.96 -8.45
C ARG A 88 0.48 17.87 -9.39
N TYR A 89 -0.11 16.67 -9.29
CA TYR A 89 0.45 15.45 -9.85
C TYR A 89 -0.44 14.78 -10.92
N GLY A 90 -1.68 15.23 -11.03
CA GLY A 90 -2.71 14.60 -11.85
C GLY A 90 -3.50 13.55 -11.09
N GLU A 91 -4.45 12.95 -11.81
CA GLU A 91 -5.40 11.97 -11.25
C GLU A 91 -4.80 10.59 -11.01
N THR A 92 -3.64 10.30 -11.61
CA THR A 92 -3.00 8.99 -11.52
C THR A 92 -1.50 9.06 -11.34
N ILE A 93 -0.94 8.11 -10.60
CA ILE A 93 0.51 7.90 -10.40
C ILE A 93 0.89 6.53 -10.95
N THR A 94 1.98 6.45 -11.72
CA THR A 94 2.53 5.18 -12.21
C THR A 94 3.33 4.48 -11.13
N VAL A 95 3.19 3.17 -10.96
CA VAL A 95 4.03 2.39 -10.03
C VAL A 95 4.61 1.16 -10.74
N PRO A 96 5.84 0.74 -10.38
CA PRO A 96 6.50 -0.40 -10.99
C PRO A 96 6.09 -1.72 -10.31
N LEU A 97 6.43 -2.84 -10.93
CA LEU A 97 6.55 -4.12 -10.20
C LEU A 97 7.77 -4.08 -9.27
N LEU A 98 7.64 -4.70 -8.11
CA LEU A 98 8.75 -4.98 -7.21
C LEU A 98 9.61 -6.12 -7.77
N THR A 99 10.92 -6.00 -7.59
CA THR A 99 11.84 -7.10 -7.87
C THR A 99 11.81 -8.13 -6.74
N ILE A 100 12.36 -9.32 -7.00
CA ILE A 100 12.52 -10.37 -5.98
C ILE A 100 13.42 -9.95 -4.80
N GLU A 101 14.23 -8.91 -4.98
CA GLU A 101 15.07 -8.34 -3.91
C GLU A 101 14.29 -7.30 -3.07
N GLN A 102 13.25 -6.71 -3.65
CA GLN A 102 12.41 -5.70 -3.01
C GLN A 102 11.19 -6.28 -2.31
N HIS A 103 10.76 -7.50 -2.69
CA HIS A 103 9.58 -8.15 -2.14
C HIS A 103 9.85 -9.64 -1.87
N GLU A 104 9.63 -10.05 -0.62
CA GLU A 104 9.55 -11.45 -0.25
C GLU A 104 8.09 -11.91 -0.20
N ARG A 105 7.81 -12.97 -0.97
CA ARG A 105 6.53 -13.67 -0.93
C ARG A 105 6.44 -14.53 0.32
N ILE A 106 5.48 -14.23 1.18
CA ILE A 106 5.18 -14.99 2.39
C ILE A 106 3.79 -15.60 2.26
N ASP A 107 3.65 -16.89 2.57
CA ASP A 107 2.34 -17.55 2.61
C ASP A 107 1.42 -16.82 3.63
N PRO A 108 0.22 -16.36 3.23
CA PRO A 108 -0.61 -15.51 4.08
C PRO A 108 -1.02 -16.15 5.41
N VAL A 109 -1.19 -17.48 5.45
CA VAL A 109 -1.56 -18.22 6.66
C VAL A 109 -0.37 -18.34 7.59
N SER A 110 0.80 -18.61 7.03
CA SER A 110 2.08 -18.65 7.78
C SER A 110 2.41 -17.28 8.37
N GLU A 111 2.27 -16.20 7.59
CA GLU A 111 2.46 -14.82 8.08
C GLU A 111 1.49 -14.49 9.21
N LEU A 112 0.22 -14.87 9.08
CA LEU A 112 -0.76 -14.67 10.15
C LEU A 112 -0.37 -15.43 11.42
N ALA A 113 0.10 -16.67 11.29
CA ALA A 113 0.50 -17.51 12.41
C ALA A 113 1.70 -16.93 13.20
N GLU A 114 2.60 -16.21 12.54
CA GLU A 114 3.70 -15.49 13.19
C GLU A 114 3.23 -14.23 13.94
N MET A 115 2.13 -13.61 13.50
CA MET A 115 1.57 -12.40 14.11
C MET A 115 0.70 -12.68 15.33
N VAL A 116 0.23 -13.92 15.53
CA VAL A 116 -0.71 -14.27 16.60
C VAL A 116 -0.14 -15.32 17.55
N PRO A 117 -0.39 -15.22 18.87
CA PRO A 117 0.01 -16.26 19.80
C PRO A 117 -0.57 -17.64 19.41
N PRO A 118 0.22 -18.72 19.50
CA PRO A 118 -0.24 -20.06 19.12
C PRO A 118 -1.52 -20.50 19.83
N GLU A 119 -1.75 -20.06 21.08
CA GLU A 119 -2.96 -20.41 21.84
C GLU A 119 -4.27 -19.87 21.21
N LYS A 120 -4.16 -18.90 20.29
CA LYS A 120 -5.31 -18.33 19.55
C LYS A 120 -5.55 -19.00 18.20
N LEU A 121 -4.71 -19.96 17.81
CA LEU A 121 -4.85 -20.70 16.56
C LEU A 121 -5.55 -22.04 16.79
N MET A 122 -6.57 -22.31 15.97
CA MET A 122 -7.23 -23.61 15.91
C MET A 122 -6.92 -24.26 14.56
N ILE A 123 -6.15 -25.36 14.59
CA ILE A 123 -5.81 -26.12 13.40
C ILE A 123 -6.89 -27.19 13.18
N VAL A 124 -7.50 -27.19 11.99
CA VAL A 124 -8.50 -28.18 11.59
C VAL A 124 -7.90 -29.07 10.50
N GLU A 125 -7.73 -30.36 10.79
CA GLU A 125 -7.32 -31.35 9.80
C GLU A 125 -8.54 -31.81 8.99
N VAL A 126 -8.52 -31.57 7.68
CA VAL A 126 -9.53 -32.09 6.75
C VAL A 126 -8.96 -33.34 6.10
N LYS A 127 -9.67 -34.47 6.23
CA LYS A 127 -9.33 -35.75 5.59
C LYS A 127 -9.79 -35.80 4.15
#